data_AF-A0A1J4M0K8-F1
#
_entry.id   AF-A0A1J4M0K8-F1
#
_cell.length_a   1.000
_cell.length_b   1.000
_cell.length_c   1.000
_cell.angle_alpha   90.00
_cell.angle_beta   90.00
_cell.angle_gamma   90.00
#
_symmetry.space_group_name_H-M   'P 1'
#
loop_
_entity.id
_entity.type
_entity.pdbx_description
1 polymer ?
#
loop_
_entity_poly.entity_id
_entity_poly.type
_entity_poly.pdbx_seq_one_letter_code
_entity_poly.pdbx_strand_id
1 'polypeptide(L)' 'MSSDQRRDDLLSALALTELSVHYEEVDSDLSRRAWQLAADRLVEHDVEPRGVVDELGIGECTPRND' A
#
# COMPACT_ATOMS: atom_id res chain seq x y z
N MET A 1 14.71 -10.74 2.01
CA MET A 1 13.25 -11.01 1.89
C MET A 1 12.97 -11.61 0.52
N SER A 2 11.93 -12.44 0.36
CA SER A 2 11.52 -12.94 -0.96
C SER A 2 10.81 -11.81 -1.75
N SER A 3 10.85 -11.86 -3.07
CA SER A 3 10.09 -10.94 -3.95
C SER A 3 8.59 -10.98 -3.64
N ASP A 4 8.08 -12.18 -3.33
CA ASP A 4 6.66 -12.38 -3.05
C ASP A 4 6.25 -11.74 -1.71
N GLN A 5 7.11 -11.86 -0.69
CA GLN A 5 6.90 -11.20 0.61
C GLN A 5 6.86 -9.67 0.46
N ARG A 6 7.80 -9.10 -0.32
CA ARG A 6 7.82 -7.66 -0.58
C ARG A 6 6.54 -7.21 -1.28
N ARG A 7 6.07 -7.96 -2.29
CA ARG A 7 4.83 -7.65 -3.00
C ARG A 7 3.62 -7.68 -2.06
N ASP A 8 3.52 -8.70 -1.20
CA ASP A 8 2.42 -8.83 -0.24
C ASP A 8 2.43 -7.71 0.81
N ASP A 9 3.61 -7.30 1.27
CA ASP A 9 3.76 -6.18 2.21
C ASP A 9 3.31 -4.85 1.57
N LEU A 10 3.70 -4.61 0.32
CA LEU A 10 3.30 -3.42 -0.43
C LEU A 10 1.80 -3.40 -0.74
N LEU A 11 1.20 -4.55 -1.12
CA LEU A 11 -0.25 -4.66 -1.29
C LEU A 11 -1.00 -4.41 0.02
N SER A 12 -0.48 -4.93 1.13
CA SER A 12 -1.05 -4.71 2.46
C SER A 12 -0.99 -3.22 2.84
N ALA A 13 0.16 -2.58 2.61
CA ALA A 13 0.33 -1.15 2.88
C ALA A 13 -0.62 -0.27 2.04
N LEU A 14 -0.81 -0.61 0.76
CA LEU A 14 -1.76 0.08 -0.11
C LEU A 14 -3.19 -0.06 0.42
N ALA A 15 -3.63 -1.28 0.72
CA ALA A 15 -4.99 -1.53 1.22
C ALA A 15 -5.25 -0.82 2.56
N LEU A 16 -4.27 -0.81 3.46
CA LEU A 16 -4.36 -0.12 4.75
C LEU A 16 -4.39 1.41 4.60
N THR A 17 -3.68 1.95 3.62
CA THR A 17 -3.72 3.37 3.28
C THR A 17 -5.11 3.79 2.79
N GLU A 18 -5.66 3.04 1.83
CA GLU A 18 -7.03 3.27 1.33
C GLU A 18 -8.08 3.12 2.44
N LEU A 19 -7.94 2.08 3.29
CA LEU A 19 -8.81 1.85 4.44
C LEU A 19 -8.76 3.05 5.40
N SER A 20 -7.57 3.58 5.69
CA SER A 20 -7.40 4.72 6.58
C SER A 20 -8.19 5.93 6.09
N VAL A 21 -8.05 6.27 4.81
CA VAL A 21 -8.76 7.41 4.20
C VAL A 21 -10.27 7.20 4.24
N HIS A 22 -10.75 6.00 3.92
CA HIS A 22 -12.18 5.72 3.86
C HIS A 22 -12.87 5.62 5.22
N TYR A 23 -12.14 5.29 6.29
CA TYR A 23 -12.71 5.07 7.63
C TYR A 23 -12.45 6.23 8.59
N GLU A 24 -11.83 7.33 8.17
CA GLU A 24 -11.52 8.48 9.04
C GLU A 24 -12.78 9.05 9.73
N GLU A 25 -13.89 9.16 8.99
CA GLU A 25 -15.15 9.70 9.50
C GLU A 25 -16.00 8.67 10.27
N VAL A 26 -15.80 7.37 10.00
CA VAL A 26 -16.61 6.29 10.59
C VAL A 26 -15.99 5.79 11.89
N ASP A 27 -14.68 5.60 11.90
CA ASP A 27 -13.89 5.14 13.05
C ASP A 27 -12.46 5.69 12.94
N SER A 28 -12.25 6.87 13.53
CA SER A 28 -10.95 7.55 13.55
C SER A 28 -9.83 6.73 14.23
N ASP A 29 -10.18 5.83 15.15
CA ASP A 29 -9.19 4.96 15.80
C ASP A 29 -8.74 3.85 14.87
N LEU A 30 -9.68 3.24 14.14
CA LEU A 30 -9.37 2.26 13.10
C LEU A 30 -8.56 2.91 11.97
N SER A 31 -8.98 4.08 11.50
CA SER A 31 -8.29 4.84 10.46
C SER A 31 -6.83 5.12 10.84
N ARG A 32 -6.60 5.61 12.06
CA ARG A 32 -5.26 5.87 12.58
C ARG A 32 -4.40 4.60 12.67
N ARG A 33 -4.97 3.49 13.16
CA ARG A 33 -4.24 2.21 13.25
C ARG A 33 -3.89 1.67 11.87
N ALA A 34 -4.80 1.79 10.91
CA ALA A 34 -4.56 1.40 9.53
C ALA A 34 -3.41 2.19 8.92
N TRP A 35 -3.39 3.51 9.13
CA TRP A 35 -2.28 4.36 8.68
C TRP A 35 -0.93 3.96 9.29
N GLN A 36 -0.90 3.71 10.61
CA GLN A 36 0.33 3.28 11.29
C GLN A 36 0.85 1.95 10.76
N LEU A 37 -0.05 0.96 10.59
CA LEU A 37 0.32 -0.35 10.03
C LEU A 37 0.80 -0.24 8.58
N ALA A 38 0.21 0.65 7.78
CA ALA A 38 0.69 0.94 6.43
C ALA A 38 2.10 1.53 6.46
N ALA A 39 2.32 2.57 7.29
CA ALA A 39 3.61 3.22 7.43
C ALA A 39 4.72 2.26 7.87
N ASP A 40 4.43 1.35 8.82
CA ASP A 40 5.41 0.35 9.28
C ASP A 40 5.88 -0.55 8.13
N ARG A 41 4.96 -0.99 7.25
CA ARG A 41 5.29 -1.80 6.08
C ARG A 41 6.05 -1.03 5.01
N LEU A 42 5.73 0.25 4.82
CA LEU A 42 6.41 1.11 3.86
C LEU A 42 7.84 1.43 4.26
N VAL A 43 8.08 1.69 5.55
CA VAL A 43 9.41 1.95 6.11
C VAL A 43 10.32 0.73 5.98
N GLU A 44 9.78 -0.48 6.15
CA GLU A 44 10.55 -1.73 5.99
C GLU A 44 11.13 -1.87 4.57
N HIS A 45 10.43 -1.34 3.56
CA HIS A 45 10.81 -1.45 2.14
C HIS A 45 11.39 -0.17 1.54
N ASP A 46 11.52 0.91 2.32
CA ASP A 46 11.96 2.24 1.88
C ASP A 46 11.13 2.79 0.71
N VAL A 47 9.81 2.58 0.75
CA VAL A 47 8.88 3.00 -0.30
C VAL A 47 7.94 4.08 0.23
N GLU A 48 7.84 5.20 -0.49
CA GLU A 48 6.82 6.21 -0.19
C GLU A 48 5.43 5.75 -0.64
N PRO A 49 4.33 6.19 0.01
CA PRO A 49 2.97 5.75 -0.34
C PRO A 49 2.62 5.86 -1.83
N ARG A 50 3.11 6.91 -2.50
CA ARG A 50 2.88 7.11 -3.95
C ARG A 50 3.68 6.13 -4.81
N GLY A 51 4.88 5.77 -4.38
CA GLY A 51 5.75 4.82 -5.08
C GLY A 51 5.27 3.37 -4.99
N VAL A 52 4.36 3.05 -4.07
CA VAL A 52 3.77 1.70 -3.94
C VAL A 52 3.06 1.27 -5.23
N VAL A 53 2.36 2.20 -5.88
CA VAL A 53 1.60 1.92 -7.10
C VAL A 53 2.53 1.57 -8.26
N ASP A 54 3.62 2.33 -8.39
CA ASP A 54 4.67 2.12 -9.40
C ASP A 54 5.41 0.79 -9.12
N GLU A 55 5.77 0.54 -7.87
CA GLU A 55 6.45 -0.70 -7.43
C GLU A 55 5.59 -1.95 -7.65
N LEU A 56 4.27 -1.83 -7.53
CA LEU A 56 3.32 -2.92 -7.78
C LEU A 56 2.91 -3.04 -9.26
N GLY A 57 3.30 -2.08 -10.11
CA GLY A 57 2.86 -2.00 -11.51
C GLY A 57 1.35 -1.85 -11.66
N ILE A 58 0.68 -1.26 -10.67
CA ILE A 58 -0.78 -1.07 -10.69
C ILE A 58 -1.10 0.17 -11.50
N GLY A 59 -1.97 0.04 -12.51
CA GLY A 59 -2.34 1.17 -13.37
C GLY A 59 -1.38 1.43 -14.54
N GLU A 60 -0.27 0.70 -14.64
CA GLU A 60 0.49 0.61 -15.88
C GLU A 60 -0.32 -0.16 -16.94
N CYS A 61 -1.08 0.58 -17.75
CA CYS A 61 -1.55 0.06 -19.04
C CYS A 61 -0.34 -0.17 -19.95
N THR A 62 0.36 -1.28 -19.76
CA THR A 62 1.25 -1.78 -20.82
C THR A 62 0.37 -2.23 -21.98
N PRO A 63 0.48 -1.63 -23.19
CA PRO A 63 -0.18 -2.19 -24.35
C PRO A 63 0.42 -3.57 -24.58
N ARG A 64 -0.43 -4.59 -24.43
CA ARG A 64 -0.13 -5.96 -24.81
C ARG A 64 0.07 -5.97 -26.33
N ASN A 65 1.32 -5.89 -26.77
CA ASN A 65 1.67 -6.22 -28.16
C ASN A 65 1.59 -7.75 -28.28
N ASP A 66 0.42 -8.25 -28.67
CA ASP A 66 0.25 -9.58 -29.25
C ASP A 66 0.79 -9.59 -30.70
#